data_AF-A0A844XC09-F1
#
_entry.id   AF-A0A844XC09-F1
#
_cell.length_a   1.000
_cell.length_b   1.000
_cell.length_c   1.000
_cell.angle_alpha   90.00
_cell.angle_beta   90.00
_cell.angle_gamma   90.00
#
_symmetry.space_group_name_H-M   'P 1'
#
loop_
_entity.id
_entity.type
_entity.pdbx_description
1 polymer ?
#
loop_
_entity_poly.entity_id
_entity_poly.type
_entity_poly.pdbx_seq_one_letter_code
_entity_poly.pdbx_strand_id
1 'polypeptide(L)'
;MHSALPILYFKPFALDRANRRLLRDGEELDVGSRYFDALVLLVEARGQLVTKDRFMEEVWRGVPVTDEALTQCIRSLRRALSDDAAAPRFIATVPKHGYRFVGELYDGEALDTPKPDTTAPDETSLALGSAGRLAASSTLGGAMAGLLGGAFYAGLLSMAVPEDGSAVFLTVLSLCLAVGILGGAGVGIGMALLTGARGVRAFTLVAGGGAGGLVVGALGRLLGLDLFRVLAGVGIGPVTGLLEGAIVGMLAGGGCALVMRYGPRIGAILAGLVGAIGGAVLALAGGRLMAGSLLLLDRSLEGSRLQLDRMGTLLGEGEFGTVSLILSAGLEAAVFVTCVALAVGKVRSF
;
A
#
# COMPACT_ATOMS: atom_id res chain seq x y z
N MET A 1 -17.20 29.59 35.33
CA MET A 1 -17.49 28.17 35.03
C MET A 1 -16.28 27.63 34.29
N HIS A 2 -15.59 26.65 34.86
CA HIS A 2 -14.28 26.18 34.37
C HIS A 2 -14.46 25.47 33.02
N SER A 3 -13.90 26.03 31.94
CA SER A 3 -13.79 25.36 30.64
C SER A 3 -12.86 24.16 30.78
N ALA A 4 -13.42 22.98 31.06
CA ALA A 4 -12.68 21.74 30.94
C ALA A 4 -12.38 21.53 29.45
N LEU A 5 -11.10 21.38 29.11
CA LEU A 5 -10.68 21.13 27.73
C LEU A 5 -11.39 19.85 27.20
N PRO A 6 -11.97 19.90 25.98
CA PRO A 6 -12.82 18.81 25.47
C PRO A 6 -12.03 17.51 25.19
N ILE A 7 -10.72 17.62 25.00
CA ILE A 7 -9.82 16.53 24.65
C ILE A 7 -8.77 16.35 25.74
N LEU A 8 -8.61 15.11 26.21
CA LEU A 8 -7.56 14.71 27.16
C LEU A 8 -6.48 13.92 26.42
N TYR A 9 -5.21 14.23 26.65
CA TYR A 9 -4.09 13.55 25.99
C TYR A 9 -3.35 12.63 26.95
N PHE A 10 -3.03 11.43 26.49
CA PHE A 10 -2.10 10.50 27.14
C PHE A 10 -1.34 9.76 26.04
N LYS A 11 -0.14 10.25 25.72
CA LYS A 11 0.57 9.86 24.48
C LYS A 11 0.69 8.34 24.32
N PRO A 12 0.45 7.79 23.12
CA PRO A 12 0.11 8.45 21.84
C PRO A 12 -1.38 8.78 21.63
N PHE A 13 -2.20 8.73 22.67
CA PHE A 13 -3.66 8.81 22.54
C PHE A 13 -4.22 10.20 22.81
N ALA A 14 -5.29 10.53 22.09
CA ALA A 14 -6.17 11.66 22.36
C ALA A 14 -7.60 11.18 22.57
N LEU A 15 -8.17 11.50 23.73
CA LEU A 15 -9.53 11.12 24.13
C LEU A 15 -10.45 12.31 23.99
N ASP A 16 -11.25 12.31 22.92
CA ASP A 16 -12.28 13.31 22.66
C ASP A 16 -13.60 12.86 23.28
N ARG A 17 -13.92 13.43 24.44
CA ARG A 17 -15.11 13.08 25.21
C ARG A 17 -16.39 13.61 24.56
N ALA A 18 -16.31 14.76 23.91
CA ALA A 18 -17.46 15.42 23.30
C ALA A 18 -17.96 14.66 22.08
N ASN A 19 -17.04 14.17 21.24
CA ASN A 19 -17.37 13.39 20.05
C ASN A 19 -17.33 11.88 20.27
N ARG A 20 -16.99 11.42 21.49
CA ARG A 20 -16.82 10.00 21.87
C ARG A 20 -15.81 9.26 21.00
N ARG A 21 -14.66 9.88 20.73
CA ARG A 21 -13.60 9.32 19.87
C ARG A 21 -12.33 9.08 20.67
N LEU A 22 -11.73 7.92 20.47
CA LEU A 22 -10.35 7.66 20.90
C LEU A 22 -9.47 7.69 19.66
N LEU A 23 -8.45 8.54 19.68
CA LEU A 23 -7.48 8.66 18.59
C LEU A 23 -6.15 8.10 19.07
N ARG A 24 -5.42 7.41 18.19
CA ARG A 24 -4.02 7.03 18.36
C ARG A 24 -3.23 7.64 17.23
N ASP A 25 -2.28 8.51 17.55
CA ASP A 25 -1.46 9.21 16.53
C ASP A 25 -2.31 9.93 15.46
N GLY A 26 -3.55 10.33 15.79
CA GLY A 26 -4.49 11.00 14.89
C GLY A 26 -5.49 10.08 14.18
N GLU A 27 -5.31 8.75 14.21
CA GLU A 27 -6.26 7.78 13.66
C GLU A 27 -7.30 7.34 14.70
N GLU A 28 -8.56 7.21 14.29
CA GLU A 28 -9.64 6.79 15.18
C GLU A 28 -9.57 5.29 15.50
N LEU A 29 -9.56 4.98 16.78
CA LEU A 29 -9.54 3.64 17.32
C LEU A 29 -10.96 3.24 17.70
N ASP A 30 -11.50 2.22 17.02
CA ASP A 30 -12.83 1.69 17.36
C ASP A 30 -12.81 1.02 18.73
N VAL A 31 -13.50 1.65 19.68
CA VAL A 31 -13.70 1.14 21.04
C VAL A 31 -15.21 1.13 21.26
N GLY A 32 -15.75 -0.07 21.54
CA GLY A 32 -17.18 -0.23 21.78
C GLY A 32 -17.68 0.75 22.85
N SER A 33 -18.88 1.31 22.64
CA SER A 33 -19.42 2.44 23.40
C SER A 33 -19.27 2.32 24.93
N ARG A 34 -19.54 1.14 25.52
CA ARG A 34 -19.37 0.92 26.96
C ARG A 34 -17.92 0.90 27.42
N TYR A 35 -17.01 0.39 26.59
CA TYR A 35 -15.59 0.36 26.91
C TYR A 35 -15.01 1.77 26.83
N PHE A 36 -15.50 2.60 25.91
CA PHE A 36 -15.19 4.02 25.87
C PHE A 36 -15.60 4.71 27.18
N ASP A 37 -16.83 4.48 27.66
CA ASP A 37 -17.29 5.05 28.92
C ASP A 37 -16.43 4.62 30.12
N ALA A 38 -16.01 3.35 30.17
CA ALA A 38 -15.09 2.85 31.18
C ALA A 38 -13.70 3.53 31.11
N LEU A 39 -13.20 3.81 29.90
CA LEU A 39 -11.94 4.52 29.71
C LEU A 39 -12.04 5.98 30.16
N VAL A 40 -13.14 6.67 29.82
CA VAL A 40 -13.41 8.04 30.28
C VAL A 40 -13.43 8.09 31.81
N LEU A 41 -14.15 7.17 32.45
CA LEU A 41 -14.22 7.10 33.92
C LEU A 41 -12.83 6.93 34.57
N LEU A 42 -11.99 6.07 33.99
CA LEU A 42 -10.62 5.85 34.45
C LEU A 42 -9.74 7.10 34.32
N VAL A 43 -9.81 7.75 33.16
CA VAL A 43 -9.00 8.92 32.85
C VAL A 43 -9.43 10.13 33.68
N GLU A 44 -10.74 10.33 33.87
CA GLU A 44 -11.29 11.41 34.68
C GLU A 44 -10.99 11.24 36.17
N ALA A 45 -10.81 10.00 36.65
CA ALA A 45 -10.34 9.74 38.00
C ALA A 45 -8.88 10.18 38.23
N ARG A 46 -8.13 10.60 37.19
CA ARG A 46 -6.77 11.17 37.26
C ARG A 46 -5.83 10.40 38.21
N GLY A 47 -5.78 9.08 38.04
CA GLY A 47 -4.93 8.21 38.85
C GLY A 47 -5.49 7.76 40.19
N GLN A 48 -6.68 8.21 40.57
CA GLN A 48 -7.41 7.65 41.70
C GLN A 48 -7.97 6.26 41.37
N LEU A 49 -8.23 5.48 42.43
CA LEU A 49 -8.85 4.16 42.32
C LEU A 49 -10.31 4.30 41.86
N VAL A 50 -10.66 3.63 40.77
CA VAL A 50 -12.04 3.38 40.38
C VAL A 50 -12.41 1.98 40.85
N THR A 51 -13.33 1.90 41.82
CA THR A 51 -13.78 0.63 42.39
C THR A 51 -14.64 -0.13 41.39
N LYS A 52 -14.73 -1.46 41.55
CA LYS A 52 -15.63 -2.28 40.73
C LYS A 52 -17.07 -1.79 40.81
N ASP A 53 -17.56 -1.46 42.00
CA ASP A 53 -18.92 -0.95 42.21
C ASP A 53 -19.18 0.34 41.43
N ARG A 54 -18.20 1.26 41.42
CA ARG A 54 -18.28 2.51 40.66
C ARG A 54 -18.34 2.27 39.16
N PHE A 55 -17.60 1.29 38.64
CA PHE A 55 -17.76 0.88 37.24
C PHE A 55 -19.18 0.38 36.96
N MET A 56 -19.72 -0.49 37.82
CA MET A 56 -21.08 -1.03 37.63
C MET A 56 -22.12 0.09 37.66
N GLU A 57 -21.97 1.05 38.57
CA GLU A 57 -22.91 2.18 38.74
C GLU A 57 -22.80 3.23 37.63
N GLU A 58 -21.61 3.52 37.09
CA GLU A 58 -21.44 4.60 36.10
C GLU A 58 -21.49 4.09 34.66
N VAL A 59 -20.93 2.93 34.36
CA VAL A 59 -20.82 2.39 32.99
C VAL A 59 -21.96 1.42 32.67
N TRP A 60 -22.47 0.68 33.65
CA TRP A 60 -23.51 -0.35 33.48
C TRP A 60 -24.83 -0.04 34.19
N ARG A 61 -25.19 1.24 34.28
CA ARG A 61 -26.44 1.72 34.91
C ARG A 61 -27.66 0.85 34.57
N GLY A 62 -28.17 0.14 35.58
CA GLY A 62 -29.39 -0.66 35.47
C GLY A 62 -29.24 -1.98 34.71
N VAL A 63 -28.03 -2.41 34.34
CA VAL A 63 -27.78 -3.69 33.67
C VAL A 63 -27.02 -4.61 34.64
N PRO A 64 -27.62 -5.74 35.07
CA PRO A 64 -26.89 -6.70 35.90
C PRO A 64 -25.75 -7.31 35.07
N VAL A 65 -24.51 -6.96 35.43
CA VAL A 65 -23.30 -7.51 34.83
C VAL A 65 -22.42 -8.12 35.91
N THR A 66 -21.64 -9.12 35.52
CA THR A 66 -20.71 -9.81 36.42
C THR A 66 -19.35 -9.12 36.44
N ASP A 67 -18.56 -9.40 37.48
CA ASP A 67 -17.14 -9.03 37.56
C ASP A 67 -16.33 -9.50 36.33
N GLU A 68 -16.75 -10.59 35.70
CA GLU A 68 -16.12 -11.10 34.48
C GLU A 68 -16.30 -10.14 33.29
N ALA A 69 -17.47 -9.49 33.19
CA ALA A 69 -17.72 -8.50 32.13
C ALA A 69 -16.81 -7.27 32.29
N LEU A 70 -16.59 -6.81 33.53
CA LEU A 70 -15.63 -5.75 33.83
C LEU A 70 -14.20 -6.19 33.49
N THR A 71 -13.83 -7.42 33.85
CA THR A 71 -12.50 -7.97 33.54
C THR A 71 -12.26 -8.04 32.03
N GLN A 72 -13.26 -8.46 31.26
CA GLN A 72 -13.22 -8.47 29.80
C GLN A 72 -13.14 -7.05 29.22
N CYS A 73 -13.90 -6.09 29.76
CA CYS A 73 -13.81 -4.68 29.39
C CYS A 73 -12.38 -4.14 29.54
N ILE A 74 -11.77 -4.34 30.71
CA ILE A 74 -10.39 -3.89 30.96
C ILE A 74 -9.39 -4.61 30.05
N ARG A 75 -9.57 -5.90 29.80
CA ARG A 75 -8.71 -6.65 28.87
C ARG A 75 -8.81 -6.11 27.44
N SER A 76 -10.00 -5.77 26.99
CA SER A 76 -10.23 -5.17 25.66
C SER A 76 -9.62 -3.77 25.58
N LEU A 77 -9.78 -2.95 26.62
CA LEU A 77 -9.14 -1.63 26.69
C LEU A 77 -7.61 -1.74 26.67
N ARG A 78 -7.01 -2.66 27.45
CA ARG A 78 -5.56 -2.89 27.40
C ARG A 78 -5.09 -3.28 26.01
N ARG A 79 -5.83 -4.15 25.30
CA ARG A 79 -5.51 -4.50 23.91
C ARG A 79 -5.57 -3.29 22.98
N ALA A 80 -6.63 -2.49 23.07
CA ALA A 80 -6.78 -1.27 22.29
C ALA A 80 -5.62 -0.29 22.55
N LEU A 81 -5.23 -0.13 23.81
CA LEU A 81 -4.14 0.75 24.24
C LEU A 81 -2.74 0.15 24.06
N SER A 82 -2.62 -1.10 23.59
CA SER A 82 -1.36 -1.85 23.56
C SER A 82 -0.64 -1.89 24.92
N ASP A 83 -1.43 -2.02 26.00
CA ASP A 83 -1.00 -2.01 27.41
C ASP A 83 -0.80 -3.45 27.93
N ASP A 84 0.24 -3.65 28.76
CA ASP A 84 0.53 -4.93 29.39
C ASP A 84 0.07 -4.94 30.86
N ALA A 85 -0.63 -5.99 31.28
CA ALA A 85 -1.06 -6.13 32.66
C ALA A 85 0.10 -6.38 33.65
N ALA A 86 1.20 -6.98 33.19
CA ALA A 86 2.38 -7.25 34.02
C ALA A 86 3.25 -6.00 34.21
N ALA A 87 3.22 -5.07 33.25
CA ALA A 87 3.92 -3.79 33.27
C ALA A 87 2.98 -2.67 32.79
N PRO A 88 1.98 -2.28 33.61
CA PRO A 88 0.91 -1.38 33.17
C PRO A 88 1.43 0.03 32.93
N ARG A 89 1.26 0.51 31.71
CA ARG A 89 1.55 1.88 31.27
C ARG A 89 0.33 2.79 31.39
N PHE A 90 -0.87 2.24 31.25
CA PHE A 90 -2.11 3.02 31.27
C PHE A 90 -3.08 2.54 32.33
N ILE A 91 -3.37 1.23 32.43
CA ILE A 91 -4.38 0.72 33.37
C ILE A 91 -3.72 -0.24 34.35
N ALA A 92 -3.52 0.20 35.59
CA ALA A 92 -3.02 -0.64 36.66
C ALA A 92 -4.17 -1.32 37.42
N THR A 93 -4.01 -2.60 37.73
CA THR A 93 -4.95 -3.36 38.57
C THR A 93 -4.62 -3.14 40.04
N VAL A 94 -5.62 -2.80 40.84
CA VAL A 94 -5.53 -2.79 42.30
C VAL A 94 -6.26 -4.04 42.81
N PRO A 95 -5.53 -5.09 43.23
CA PRO A 95 -6.11 -6.37 43.57
C PRO A 95 -7.29 -6.25 44.54
N LYS A 96 -8.37 -6.98 44.27
CA LYS A 96 -9.63 -6.99 45.06
C LYS A 96 -10.44 -5.69 45.10
N HIS A 97 -9.91 -4.57 44.60
CA HIS A 97 -10.59 -3.27 44.71
C HIS A 97 -11.06 -2.72 43.36
N GLY A 98 -10.24 -2.79 42.31
CA GLY A 98 -10.59 -2.22 41.01
C GLY A 98 -9.38 -1.86 40.17
N TYR A 99 -9.45 -0.72 39.50
CA TYR A 99 -8.46 -0.28 38.52
C TYR A 99 -8.14 1.21 38.69
N ARG A 100 -6.96 1.62 38.24
CA ARG A 100 -6.56 3.02 38.21
C ARG A 100 -5.86 3.34 36.89
N PHE A 101 -6.04 4.57 36.41
CA PHE A 101 -5.30 5.06 35.25
C PHE A 101 -3.92 5.58 35.70
N VAL A 102 -2.84 5.00 35.20
CA VAL A 102 -1.46 5.39 35.56
C VAL A 102 -0.73 6.12 34.44
N GLY A 103 -1.40 6.37 33.31
CA GLY A 103 -0.83 7.17 32.23
C GLY A 103 -0.69 8.64 32.61
N GLU A 104 0.35 9.28 32.08
CA GLU A 104 0.55 10.71 32.24
C GLU A 104 -0.49 11.46 31.40
N LEU A 105 -1.30 12.29 32.07
CA LEU A 105 -2.34 13.09 31.45
C LEU A 105 -1.81 14.49 31.17
N TYR A 106 -2.01 14.96 29.96
CA TYR A 106 -1.75 16.33 29.57
C TYR A 106 -3.09 17.03 29.34
N ASP A 107 -3.37 18.02 30.17
CA ASP A 107 -4.38 19.02 29.87
C ASP A 107 -3.79 19.86 28.73
N GLY A 108 -4.54 20.00 27.63
CA GLY A 108 -4.08 20.70 26.42
C GLY A 108 -3.81 22.19 26.65
N GLU A 109 -2.68 22.52 27.27
CA GLU A 109 -1.84 23.62 26.82
C GLU A 109 -1.01 23.10 25.64
N ALA A 110 -1.06 23.85 24.56
CA ALA A 110 -0.34 23.56 23.33
C ALA A 110 1.12 23.21 23.64
N LEU A 111 1.48 21.93 23.48
CA LEU A 111 2.83 21.62 23.03
C LEU A 111 3.03 22.46 21.78
N ASP A 112 4.15 23.17 21.74
CA ASP A 112 4.67 24.06 20.71
C ASP A 112 4.65 23.42 19.29
N THR A 113 3.45 23.17 18.78
CA THR A 113 3.17 23.06 17.36
C THR A 113 3.10 24.50 16.86
N PRO A 114 3.81 24.83 15.76
CA PRO A 114 3.66 26.12 15.11
C PRO A 114 2.17 26.43 15.01
N LYS A 115 1.77 27.59 15.55
CA LYS A 115 0.44 28.17 15.43
C LYS A 115 -0.12 27.81 14.05
N PRO A 116 -1.31 27.18 13.94
CA PRO A 116 -1.95 27.10 12.65
C PRO A 116 -2.21 28.55 12.26
N ASP A 117 -1.43 29.06 11.32
CA ASP A 117 -1.87 30.22 10.56
C ASP A 117 -3.29 29.90 10.11
N THR A 118 -4.15 30.92 10.19
CA THR A 118 -5.54 30.88 9.74
C THR A 118 -5.59 30.78 8.21
N THR A 119 -5.04 29.69 7.70
CA THR A 119 -5.37 29.03 6.46
C THR A 119 -5.45 27.57 6.87
N ALA A 120 -6.66 27.08 7.16
CA ALA A 120 -6.87 25.64 7.08
C ALA A 120 -6.19 25.18 5.78
N PRO A 121 -5.27 24.20 5.80
CA PRO A 121 -4.82 23.63 4.56
C PRO A 121 -6.10 23.13 3.91
N ASP A 122 -6.45 23.75 2.78
CA ASP A 122 -7.61 23.39 1.99
C ASP A 122 -7.64 21.85 1.94
N GLU A 123 -8.78 21.18 2.17
CA GLU A 123 -8.82 19.70 2.15
C GLU A 123 -8.15 19.18 0.86
N THR A 124 -8.25 19.97 -0.21
CA THR A 124 -7.53 19.88 -1.48
C THR A 124 -6.00 19.80 -1.34
N SER A 125 -5.36 20.61 -0.50
CA SER A 125 -3.90 20.67 -0.28
C SER A 125 -3.34 19.50 0.55
N LEU A 126 -4.07 19.02 1.56
CA LEU A 126 -3.74 17.79 2.31
C LEU A 126 -3.99 16.55 1.45
N ALA A 127 -5.07 16.55 0.67
CA ALA A 127 -5.33 15.53 -0.35
C ALA A 127 -4.26 15.55 -1.44
N LEU A 128 -3.80 16.72 -1.90
CA LEU A 128 -2.70 16.83 -2.88
C LEU A 128 -1.37 16.33 -2.31
N GLY A 129 -1.07 16.63 -1.03
CA GLY A 129 0.15 16.18 -0.38
C GLY A 129 0.21 14.66 -0.17
N SER A 130 -0.92 14.07 0.26
CA SER A 130 -1.05 12.62 0.42
C SER A 130 -1.11 11.88 -0.93
N ALA A 131 -1.83 12.45 -1.91
CA ALA A 131 -1.86 11.97 -3.29
C ALA A 131 -0.48 12.02 -3.94
N GLY A 132 0.25 13.13 -3.77
CA GLY A 132 1.60 13.31 -4.31
C GLY A 132 2.59 12.30 -3.72
N ARG A 133 2.50 12.02 -2.41
CA ARG A 133 3.30 10.98 -1.75
C ARG A 133 3.00 9.57 -2.27
N LEU A 134 1.73 9.25 -2.49
CA LEU A 134 1.33 7.93 -3.01
C LEU A 134 1.77 7.73 -4.46
N ALA A 135 1.61 8.77 -5.30
CA ALA A 135 2.12 8.77 -6.65
C ALA A 135 3.65 8.65 -6.67
N ALA A 136 4.38 9.47 -5.90
CA ALA A 136 5.83 9.45 -5.85
C ALA A 136 6.39 8.09 -5.38
N SER A 137 5.82 7.49 -4.35
CA SER A 137 6.25 6.18 -3.86
C SER A 137 5.98 5.06 -4.86
N SER A 138 4.81 5.08 -5.51
CA SER A 138 4.51 4.12 -6.58
C SER A 138 5.46 4.28 -7.76
N THR A 139 5.82 5.51 -8.15
CA THR A 139 6.84 5.78 -9.17
C THR A 139 8.21 5.23 -8.78
N LEU A 140 8.65 5.42 -7.53
CA LEU A 140 9.91 4.85 -7.04
C LEU A 140 9.89 3.32 -7.05
N GLY A 141 8.76 2.71 -6.66
CA GLY A 141 8.56 1.26 -6.76
C GLY A 141 8.61 0.77 -8.21
N GLY A 142 7.94 1.48 -9.13
CA GLY A 142 7.97 1.19 -10.56
C GLY A 142 9.37 1.34 -11.16
N ALA A 143 10.12 2.38 -10.78
CA ALA A 143 11.50 2.58 -11.20
C ALA A 143 12.40 1.42 -10.73
N MET A 144 12.26 1.00 -9.47
CA MET A 144 13.00 -0.15 -8.93
C MET A 144 12.66 -1.44 -9.67
N ALA A 145 11.37 -1.67 -9.97
CA ALA A 145 10.94 -2.81 -10.77
C ALA A 145 11.55 -2.77 -12.19
N GLY A 146 11.57 -1.60 -12.80
CA GLY A 146 12.21 -1.35 -14.11
C GLY A 146 13.71 -1.62 -14.09
N LEU A 147 14.41 -1.25 -13.02
CA LEU A 147 15.84 -1.58 -12.85
C LEU A 147 16.07 -3.08 -12.67
N LEU A 148 15.27 -3.76 -11.84
CA LEU A 148 15.43 -5.18 -11.57
C LEU A 148 15.09 -6.03 -12.80
N GLY A 149 13.92 -5.79 -13.42
CA GLY A 149 13.52 -6.47 -14.65
C GLY A 149 14.42 -6.10 -15.82
N GLY A 150 14.80 -4.83 -15.92
CA GLY A 150 15.75 -4.34 -16.91
C GLY A 150 17.10 -5.01 -16.79
N ALA A 151 17.70 -5.08 -15.60
CA ALA A 151 18.97 -5.76 -15.39
C ALA A 151 18.91 -7.26 -15.72
N PHE A 152 17.78 -7.91 -15.42
CA PHE A 152 17.54 -9.31 -15.80
C PHE A 152 17.55 -9.49 -17.32
N TYR A 153 16.72 -8.76 -18.06
CA TYR A 153 16.65 -8.87 -19.51
C TYR A 153 17.89 -8.35 -20.23
N ALA A 154 18.41 -7.20 -19.80
CA ALA A 154 19.62 -6.59 -20.34
C ALA A 154 20.83 -7.51 -20.16
N GLY A 155 20.97 -8.12 -18.96
CA GLY A 155 22.03 -9.10 -18.71
C GLY A 155 21.95 -10.28 -19.66
N LEU A 156 20.75 -10.85 -19.81
CA LEU A 156 20.51 -12.00 -20.68
C LEU A 156 20.79 -11.70 -22.16
N LEU A 157 20.34 -10.53 -22.64
CA LEU A 157 20.54 -10.09 -24.02
C LEU A 157 21.99 -9.68 -24.30
N SER A 158 22.66 -9.02 -23.36
CA SER A 158 24.05 -8.60 -23.54
C SER A 158 25.02 -9.77 -23.69
N MET A 159 24.75 -10.90 -23.02
CA MET A 159 25.53 -12.13 -23.20
C MET A 159 25.34 -12.77 -24.58
N ALA A 160 24.21 -12.51 -25.24
CA ALA A 160 23.93 -13.05 -26.57
C ALA A 160 24.62 -12.26 -27.70
N VAL A 161 25.03 -11.01 -27.45
CA VAL A 161 25.61 -10.08 -28.44
C VAL A 161 26.98 -9.55 -27.94
N PRO A 162 28.09 -10.30 -28.12
CA PRO A 162 29.38 -9.96 -27.51
C PRO A 162 29.99 -8.64 -28.00
N GLU A 163 29.81 -8.31 -29.28
CA GLU A 163 30.41 -7.13 -29.92
C GLU A 163 29.78 -5.80 -29.46
N ASP A 164 28.49 -5.81 -29.08
CA ASP A 164 27.70 -4.60 -28.72
C ASP A 164 26.95 -4.74 -27.39
N GLY A 165 27.38 -5.69 -26.53
CA GLY A 165 26.63 -6.11 -25.35
C GLY A 165 26.36 -4.98 -24.36
N SER A 166 27.28 -4.02 -24.20
CA SER A 166 27.11 -2.86 -23.31
C SER A 166 26.05 -1.88 -23.81
N ALA A 167 25.97 -1.64 -25.12
CA ALA A 167 24.97 -0.79 -25.73
C ALA A 167 23.58 -1.42 -25.59
N VAL A 168 23.44 -2.71 -25.94
CA VAL A 168 22.20 -3.47 -25.75
C VAL A 168 21.76 -3.46 -24.29
N PHE A 169 22.71 -3.66 -23.37
CA PHE A 169 22.43 -3.63 -21.94
C PHE A 169 21.81 -2.29 -21.51
N LEU A 170 22.47 -1.18 -21.84
CA LEU A 170 22.02 0.16 -21.45
C LEU A 170 20.69 0.54 -22.11
N THR A 171 20.48 0.16 -23.37
CA THR A 171 19.22 0.41 -24.07
C THR A 171 18.06 -0.35 -23.44
N VAL A 172 18.22 -1.64 -23.15
CA VAL A 172 17.15 -2.45 -22.54
C VAL A 172 16.90 -1.99 -21.10
N LEU A 173 17.95 -1.71 -20.33
CA LEU A 173 17.82 -1.22 -18.96
C LEU A 173 17.10 0.14 -18.93
N SER A 174 17.49 1.09 -19.79
CA SER A 174 16.85 2.42 -19.84
C SER A 174 15.40 2.33 -20.29
N LEU A 175 15.08 1.47 -21.26
CA LEU A 175 13.71 1.21 -21.69
C LEU A 175 12.86 0.64 -20.53
N CYS A 176 13.35 -0.38 -19.83
CA CYS A 176 12.65 -0.98 -18.69
C CYS A 176 12.47 0.02 -17.54
N LEU A 177 13.48 0.85 -17.26
CA LEU A 177 13.39 1.92 -16.27
C LEU A 177 12.30 2.93 -16.64
N ALA A 178 12.27 3.38 -17.90
CA ALA A 178 11.26 4.34 -18.38
C ALA A 178 9.84 3.75 -18.29
N VAL A 179 9.65 2.51 -18.73
CA VAL A 179 8.35 1.79 -18.64
C VAL A 179 7.95 1.58 -17.18
N GLY A 180 8.91 1.22 -16.31
CA GLY A 180 8.68 1.05 -14.87
C GLY A 180 8.26 2.35 -14.20
N ILE A 181 8.92 3.48 -14.50
CA ILE A 181 8.55 4.81 -14.02
C ILE A 181 7.14 5.18 -14.49
N LEU A 182 6.84 5.01 -15.78
CA LEU A 182 5.53 5.32 -16.35
C LEU A 182 4.42 4.48 -15.71
N GLY A 183 4.65 3.18 -15.56
CA GLY A 183 3.73 2.26 -14.90
C GLY A 183 3.50 2.61 -13.43
N GLY A 184 4.58 2.81 -12.67
CA GLY A 184 4.51 3.19 -11.27
C GLY A 184 3.80 4.52 -11.04
N ALA A 185 4.09 5.53 -11.87
CA ALA A 185 3.45 6.83 -11.82
C ALA A 185 1.95 6.76 -12.16
N GLY A 186 1.58 6.10 -13.26
CA GLY A 186 0.18 5.99 -13.68
C GLY A 186 -0.68 5.24 -12.67
N VAL A 187 -0.19 4.09 -12.18
CA VAL A 187 -0.87 3.32 -11.14
C VAL A 187 -0.96 4.12 -9.83
N GLY A 188 0.12 4.80 -9.43
CA GLY A 188 0.16 5.62 -8.22
C GLY A 188 -0.81 6.81 -8.25
N ILE A 189 -0.89 7.52 -9.38
CA ILE A 189 -1.86 8.59 -9.61
C ILE A 189 -3.29 8.03 -9.55
N GLY A 190 -3.54 6.90 -10.19
CA GLY A 190 -4.84 6.24 -10.16
C GLY A 190 -5.27 5.85 -8.74
N MET A 191 -4.37 5.27 -7.95
CA MET A 191 -4.62 4.99 -6.53
C MET A 191 -4.93 6.29 -5.77
N ALA A 192 -4.11 7.33 -5.94
CA ALA A 192 -4.22 8.60 -5.24
C ALA A 192 -5.57 9.30 -5.45
N LEU A 193 -6.05 9.33 -6.70
CA LEU A 193 -7.33 9.94 -7.07
C LEU A 193 -8.52 9.24 -6.39
N LEU A 194 -8.45 7.92 -6.23
CA LEU A 194 -9.55 7.12 -5.66
C LEU A 194 -9.45 6.95 -4.13
N THR A 195 -8.27 7.12 -3.54
CA THR A 195 -8.13 7.18 -2.07
C THR A 195 -8.65 8.50 -1.50
N GLY A 196 -8.29 9.65 -2.10
CA GLY A 196 -8.81 10.98 -1.75
C GLY A 196 -8.99 11.26 -0.24
N ALA A 197 -9.99 12.08 0.11
CA ALA A 197 -10.37 12.41 1.49
C ALA A 197 -11.10 11.27 2.24
N ARG A 198 -11.43 10.16 1.57
CA ARG A 198 -12.19 9.03 2.16
C ARG A 198 -11.31 7.99 2.86
N GLY A 199 -10.00 8.23 2.90
CA GLY A 199 -9.01 7.37 3.54
C GLY A 199 -8.58 6.18 2.67
N VAL A 200 -7.44 5.58 3.04
CA VAL A 200 -6.86 4.46 2.32
C VAL A 200 -7.61 3.17 2.65
N ARG A 201 -8.36 2.63 1.69
CA ARG A 201 -9.07 1.34 1.82
C ARG A 201 -8.54 0.36 0.77
N ALA A 202 -8.57 -0.93 1.07
CA ALA A 202 -8.10 -1.97 0.15
C ALA A 202 -8.78 -1.87 -1.22
N PHE A 203 -10.09 -1.64 -1.25
CA PHE A 203 -10.85 -1.50 -2.48
C PHE A 203 -10.46 -0.24 -3.29
N THR A 204 -10.19 0.90 -2.65
CA THR A 204 -9.82 2.14 -3.36
C THR A 204 -8.43 2.03 -3.98
N LEU A 205 -7.50 1.31 -3.33
CA LEU A 205 -6.19 0.99 -3.90
C LEU A 205 -6.30 0.06 -5.11
N VAL A 206 -7.11 -1.01 -5.03
CA VAL A 206 -7.30 -1.95 -6.14
C VAL A 206 -7.97 -1.25 -7.32
N ALA A 207 -9.09 -0.56 -7.09
CA ALA A 207 -9.82 0.14 -8.14
C ALA A 207 -8.98 1.27 -8.75
N GLY A 208 -8.26 2.03 -7.92
CA GLY A 208 -7.41 3.12 -8.40
C GLY A 208 -6.16 2.65 -9.12
N GLY A 209 -5.52 1.60 -8.64
CA GLY A 209 -4.45 0.94 -9.35
C GLY A 209 -4.92 0.45 -10.72
N GLY A 210 -6.11 -0.17 -10.79
CA GLY A 210 -6.73 -0.60 -12.03
C GLY A 210 -7.02 0.54 -13.01
N ALA A 211 -7.61 1.65 -12.53
CA ALA A 211 -7.88 2.83 -13.36
C ALA A 211 -6.59 3.46 -13.90
N GLY A 212 -5.56 3.61 -13.06
CA GLY A 212 -4.25 4.12 -13.47
C GLY A 212 -3.55 3.18 -14.45
N GLY A 213 -3.61 1.88 -14.19
CA GLY A 213 -3.08 0.84 -15.07
C GLY A 213 -3.76 0.81 -16.44
N LEU A 214 -5.08 1.02 -16.50
CA LEU A 214 -5.84 1.14 -17.75
C LEU A 214 -5.29 2.27 -18.63
N VAL A 215 -5.05 3.44 -18.03
CA VAL A 215 -4.47 4.61 -18.73
C VAL A 215 -3.07 4.30 -19.24
N VAL A 216 -2.22 3.68 -18.42
CA VAL A 216 -0.86 3.27 -18.84
C VAL A 216 -0.92 2.26 -19.99
N GLY A 217 -1.81 1.26 -19.90
CA GLY A 217 -2.02 0.27 -20.95
C GLY A 217 -2.53 0.89 -22.26
N ALA A 218 -3.42 1.88 -22.17
CA ALA A 218 -3.87 2.65 -23.32
C ALA A 218 -2.72 3.43 -23.98
N LEU A 219 -1.90 4.11 -23.19
CA LEU A 219 -0.72 4.83 -23.67
C LEU A 219 0.30 3.88 -24.30
N GLY A 220 0.57 2.74 -23.67
CA GLY A 220 1.46 1.71 -24.22
C GLY A 220 0.97 1.20 -25.58
N ARG A 221 -0.34 0.96 -25.71
CA ARG A 221 -0.95 0.56 -26.98
C ARG A 221 -0.84 1.64 -28.05
N LEU A 222 -1.13 2.90 -27.71
CA LEU A 222 -1.03 4.04 -28.62
C LEU A 222 0.42 4.25 -29.12
N LEU A 223 1.40 4.18 -28.21
CA LEU A 223 2.82 4.35 -28.55
C LEU A 223 3.39 3.14 -29.30
N GLY A 224 2.93 1.93 -29.00
CA GLY A 224 3.43 0.71 -29.63
C GLY A 224 2.81 0.46 -31.00
N LEU A 225 1.48 0.46 -31.11
CA LEU A 225 0.77 0.11 -32.33
C LEU A 225 0.56 1.30 -33.25
N ASP A 226 -0.08 2.35 -32.73
CA ASP A 226 -0.59 3.42 -33.57
C ASP A 226 0.52 4.37 -34.02
N LEU A 227 1.42 4.72 -33.10
CA LEU A 227 2.56 5.58 -33.41
C LEU A 227 3.53 4.91 -34.39
N PHE A 228 3.87 3.64 -34.19
CA PHE A 228 4.83 2.93 -35.05
C PHE A 228 4.25 2.66 -36.43
N ARG A 229 2.96 2.34 -36.51
CA ARG A 229 2.25 2.20 -37.79
C ARG A 229 2.23 3.51 -38.57
N VAL A 230 2.04 4.64 -37.89
CA VAL A 230 2.04 5.97 -38.51
C VAL A 230 3.44 6.41 -38.94
N LEU A 231 4.46 6.17 -38.12
CA LEU A 231 5.83 6.64 -38.39
C LEU A 231 6.64 5.73 -39.32
N ALA A 232 6.52 4.42 -39.15
CA ALA A 232 7.35 3.43 -39.85
C ALA A 232 6.60 2.61 -40.89
N GLY A 233 5.25 2.71 -40.95
CA GLY A 233 4.43 1.88 -41.85
C GLY A 233 4.39 0.39 -41.48
N VAL A 234 5.08 -0.02 -40.40
CA VAL A 234 5.15 -1.39 -39.92
C VAL A 234 4.07 -1.59 -38.86
N GLY A 235 3.16 -2.54 -39.11
CA GLY A 235 2.18 -2.96 -38.11
C GLY A 235 2.80 -3.95 -37.14
N ILE A 236 3.13 -3.49 -35.93
CA ILE A 236 3.52 -4.40 -34.84
C ILE A 236 2.25 -5.16 -34.38
N GLY A 237 2.35 -6.45 -34.06
CA GLY A 237 1.21 -7.23 -33.54
C GLY A 237 0.70 -6.71 -32.18
N PRO A 238 -0.41 -7.23 -31.63
CA PRO A 238 -1.01 -6.67 -30.41
C PRO A 238 -0.01 -6.64 -29.23
N VAL A 239 0.29 -5.41 -28.79
CA VAL A 239 1.14 -5.05 -27.63
C VAL A 239 0.25 -4.91 -26.37
N THR A 240 0.86 -4.87 -25.18
CA THR A 240 0.19 -4.55 -23.89
C THR A 240 -0.94 -3.54 -24.09
N GLY A 241 -2.17 -3.95 -23.78
CA GLY A 241 -3.37 -3.17 -24.01
C GLY A 241 -3.97 -2.59 -22.74
N LEU A 242 -5.16 -2.02 -22.92
CA LEU A 242 -5.99 -1.45 -21.86
C LEU A 242 -6.28 -2.46 -20.73
N LEU A 243 -6.61 -3.70 -21.09
CA LEU A 243 -7.02 -4.73 -20.13
C LEU A 243 -5.82 -5.27 -19.36
N GLU A 244 -4.71 -5.51 -20.02
CA GLU A 244 -3.45 -5.91 -19.41
C GLU A 244 -2.99 -4.85 -18.40
N GLY A 245 -3.02 -3.58 -18.79
CA GLY A 245 -2.71 -2.46 -17.92
C GLY A 245 -3.64 -2.39 -16.70
N ALA A 246 -4.96 -2.53 -16.91
CA ALA A 246 -5.93 -2.53 -15.82
C ALA A 246 -5.70 -3.69 -14.83
N ILE A 247 -5.41 -4.90 -15.32
CA ILE A 247 -5.16 -6.07 -14.49
C ILE A 247 -3.88 -5.89 -13.68
N VAL A 248 -2.77 -5.51 -14.31
CA VAL A 248 -1.50 -5.26 -13.60
C VAL A 248 -1.66 -4.14 -12.55
N GLY A 249 -2.42 -3.10 -12.89
CA GLY A 249 -2.76 -2.02 -11.96
C GLY A 249 -3.57 -2.50 -10.75
N MET A 250 -4.59 -3.34 -10.95
CA MET A 250 -5.37 -3.95 -9.86
C MET A 250 -4.51 -4.85 -8.98
N LEU A 251 -3.62 -5.64 -9.58
CA LEU A 251 -2.67 -6.49 -8.84
C LEU A 251 -1.71 -5.64 -7.99
N ALA A 252 -1.21 -4.53 -8.52
CA ALA A 252 -0.35 -3.59 -7.78
C ALA A 252 -1.10 -2.96 -6.60
N GLY A 253 -2.32 -2.46 -6.82
CA GLY A 253 -3.18 -1.93 -5.76
C GLY A 253 -3.53 -2.97 -4.68
N GLY A 254 -3.81 -4.22 -5.09
CA GLY A 254 -4.04 -5.35 -4.19
C GLY A 254 -2.78 -5.72 -3.39
N GLY A 255 -1.61 -5.70 -4.03
CA GLY A 255 -0.31 -5.86 -3.38
C GLY A 255 -0.07 -4.82 -2.28
N CYS A 256 -0.35 -3.55 -2.56
CA CYS A 256 -0.30 -2.47 -1.57
C CYS A 256 -1.23 -2.77 -0.37
N ALA A 257 -2.47 -3.18 -0.64
CA ALA A 257 -3.43 -3.55 0.40
C ALA A 257 -2.95 -4.74 1.25
N LEU A 258 -2.31 -5.74 0.65
CA LEU A 258 -1.72 -6.88 1.36
C LEU A 258 -0.55 -6.47 2.25
N VAL A 259 0.35 -5.60 1.78
CA VAL A 259 1.44 -5.03 2.58
C VAL A 259 0.91 -4.20 3.75
N MET A 260 -0.15 -3.42 3.54
CA MET A 260 -0.81 -2.69 4.63
C MET A 260 -1.45 -3.63 5.65
N ARG A 261 -2.09 -4.72 5.20
CA ARG A 261 -2.77 -5.66 6.09
C ARG A 261 -1.84 -6.57 6.88
N TYR A 262 -0.81 -7.11 6.25
CA TYR A 262 0.05 -8.16 6.82
C TYR A 262 1.48 -7.68 7.13
N GLY A 263 1.78 -6.40 6.90
CA GLY A 263 3.10 -5.81 7.09
C GLY A 263 4.07 -6.07 5.93
N PRO A 264 5.26 -5.45 5.94
CA PRO A 264 6.16 -5.42 4.79
C PRO A 264 6.77 -6.77 4.45
N ARG A 265 7.00 -7.67 5.42
CA ARG A 265 7.62 -8.98 5.17
C ARG A 265 6.64 -9.96 4.52
N ILE A 266 5.54 -10.25 5.22
CA ILE A 266 4.52 -11.21 4.76
C ILE A 266 3.75 -10.65 3.58
N GLY A 267 3.37 -9.37 3.64
CA GLY A 267 2.62 -8.73 2.57
C GLY A 267 3.39 -8.65 1.26
N ALA A 268 4.72 -8.47 1.27
CA ALA A 268 5.53 -8.49 0.05
C ALA A 268 5.57 -9.86 -0.61
N ILE A 269 5.66 -10.94 0.19
CA ILE A 269 5.60 -12.31 -0.32
C ILE A 269 4.24 -12.57 -0.98
N LEU A 270 3.15 -12.19 -0.32
CA LEU A 270 1.80 -12.33 -0.86
C LEU A 270 1.59 -11.47 -2.12
N ALA A 271 2.10 -10.23 -2.12
CA ALA A 271 2.05 -9.34 -3.28
C ALA A 271 2.80 -9.94 -4.48
N GLY A 272 3.99 -10.50 -4.26
CA GLY A 272 4.77 -11.19 -5.28
C GLY A 272 4.06 -12.42 -5.83
N LEU A 273 3.46 -13.25 -4.97
CA LEU A 273 2.68 -14.42 -5.40
C LEU A 273 1.44 -14.03 -6.22
N VAL A 274 0.69 -13.03 -5.77
CA VAL A 274 -0.48 -12.52 -6.50
C VAL A 274 -0.06 -11.93 -7.85
N GLY A 275 1.04 -11.17 -7.88
CA GLY A 275 1.62 -10.67 -9.12
C GLY A 275 2.03 -11.80 -10.06
N ALA A 276 2.75 -12.82 -9.56
CA ALA A 276 3.21 -13.96 -10.34
C ALA A 276 2.05 -14.73 -10.98
N ILE A 277 1.04 -15.08 -10.17
CA ILE A 277 -0.14 -15.81 -10.64
C ILE A 277 -0.93 -14.95 -11.64
N GLY A 278 -1.13 -13.66 -11.33
CA GLY A 278 -1.85 -12.74 -12.20
C GLY A 278 -1.17 -12.55 -13.56
N GLY A 279 0.15 -12.38 -13.59
CA GLY A 279 0.94 -12.29 -14.82
C GLY A 279 0.89 -13.57 -15.65
N ALA A 280 1.00 -14.73 -15.00
CA ALA A 280 0.89 -16.03 -15.68
C ALA A 280 -0.51 -16.26 -16.28
N VAL A 281 -1.57 -15.91 -15.55
CA VAL A 281 -2.96 -15.99 -16.06
C VAL A 281 -3.17 -15.04 -17.23
N LEU A 282 -2.60 -13.83 -17.17
CA LEU A 282 -2.68 -12.86 -18.26
C LEU A 282 -2.01 -13.40 -19.53
N ALA A 283 -0.83 -14.01 -19.40
CA ALA A 283 -0.13 -14.67 -20.48
C ALA A 283 -0.94 -15.83 -21.09
N LEU A 284 -1.58 -16.65 -20.26
CA LEU A 284 -2.47 -17.73 -20.70
C LEU A 284 -3.72 -17.22 -21.43
N ALA A 285 -4.23 -16.05 -21.06
CA ALA A 285 -5.35 -15.40 -21.74
C ALA A 285 -4.95 -14.73 -23.08
N GLY A 286 -3.70 -14.88 -23.51
CA GLY A 286 -3.15 -14.26 -24.72
C GLY A 286 -2.69 -12.82 -24.54
N GLY A 287 -2.73 -12.30 -23.31
CA GLY A 287 -2.17 -11.00 -22.97
C GLY A 287 -0.65 -11.05 -23.02
N ARG A 288 -0.02 -9.93 -23.40
CA ARG A 288 1.43 -9.84 -23.52
C ARG A 288 1.92 -8.74 -22.61
N LEU A 289 2.89 -9.07 -21.76
CA LEU A 289 3.66 -8.10 -20.98
C LEU A 289 4.96 -7.73 -21.73
N MET A 290 6.02 -7.37 -21.02
CA MET A 290 7.19 -6.73 -21.62
C MET A 290 7.97 -7.70 -22.52
N ALA A 291 8.31 -8.90 -22.05
CA ALA A 291 8.96 -9.93 -22.88
C ALA A 291 8.14 -10.31 -24.12
N GLY A 292 6.82 -10.47 -23.97
CA GLY A 292 5.93 -10.76 -25.10
C GLY A 292 5.89 -9.64 -26.13
N SER A 293 6.04 -8.39 -25.70
CA SER A 293 6.10 -7.22 -26.58
C SER A 293 7.45 -7.07 -27.27
N LEU A 294 8.55 -7.34 -26.55
CA LEU A 294 9.90 -7.38 -27.13
C LEU A 294 10.03 -8.48 -28.20
N LEU A 295 9.44 -9.66 -27.97
CA LEU A 295 9.42 -10.77 -28.93
C LEU A 295 8.74 -10.38 -30.23
N LEU A 296 7.62 -9.64 -30.16
CA LEU A 296 6.94 -9.15 -31.35
C LEU A 296 7.78 -8.14 -32.11
N LEU A 297 8.44 -7.25 -31.37
CA LEU A 297 9.31 -6.25 -31.97
C LEU A 297 10.46 -6.93 -32.73
N ASP A 298 11.10 -7.91 -32.10
CA ASP A 298 12.19 -8.73 -32.70
C ASP A 298 11.74 -9.43 -33.98
N ARG A 299 10.54 -10.03 -33.99
CA ARG A 299 9.98 -10.70 -35.18
C ARG A 299 9.50 -9.75 -36.28
N SER A 300 9.17 -8.50 -35.93
CA SER A 300 8.60 -7.51 -36.86
C SER A 300 9.64 -6.65 -37.57
N LEU A 301 10.87 -6.58 -37.04
CA LEU A 301 11.94 -5.73 -37.57
C LEU A 301 13.02 -6.62 -38.21
N GLU A 302 13.12 -6.59 -39.54
CA GLU A 302 14.21 -7.23 -40.27
C GLU A 302 15.56 -6.59 -39.85
N GLY A 303 16.45 -7.38 -39.23
CA GLY A 303 17.73 -6.92 -38.69
C GLY A 303 17.75 -6.63 -37.19
N SER A 304 16.70 -7.00 -36.44
CA SER A 304 16.73 -6.90 -34.97
C SER A 304 17.89 -7.69 -34.36
N ARG A 305 18.54 -7.08 -33.37
CA ARG A 305 19.67 -7.66 -32.63
C ARG A 305 19.25 -8.32 -31.32
N LEU A 306 17.95 -8.35 -31.02
CA LEU A 306 17.44 -8.83 -29.73
C LEU A 306 17.54 -10.36 -29.58
N GLN A 307 17.68 -11.14 -30.65
CA GLN A 307 17.95 -12.60 -30.63
C GLN A 307 17.19 -13.36 -29.51
N LEU A 308 15.90 -13.06 -29.32
CA LEU A 308 15.13 -13.54 -28.16
C LEU A 308 14.89 -15.05 -28.19
N ASP A 309 15.03 -15.70 -29.35
CA ASP A 309 14.91 -17.16 -29.48
C ASP A 309 15.94 -17.91 -28.61
N ARG A 310 17.11 -17.31 -28.32
CA ARG A 310 18.10 -17.89 -27.40
C ARG A 310 17.63 -17.90 -25.94
N MET A 311 16.74 -16.99 -25.54
CA MET A 311 16.17 -17.02 -24.18
C MET A 311 15.29 -18.26 -23.97
N GLY A 312 14.58 -18.72 -24.99
CA GLY A 312 13.78 -19.96 -24.92
C GLY A 312 14.65 -21.18 -24.62
N THR A 313 15.86 -21.24 -25.21
CA THR A 313 16.78 -22.36 -25.02
C THR A 313 17.30 -22.51 -23.59
N LEU A 314 17.39 -21.41 -22.83
CA LEU A 314 17.76 -21.45 -21.42
C LEU A 314 16.64 -22.02 -20.51
N LEU A 315 15.39 -21.98 -20.99
CA LEU A 315 14.22 -22.53 -20.31
C LEU A 315 13.82 -23.91 -20.86
N GLY A 316 14.63 -24.49 -21.75
CA GLY A 316 14.42 -25.81 -22.33
C GLY A 316 13.47 -25.83 -23.53
N GLU A 317 13.07 -24.68 -24.06
CA GLU A 317 12.31 -24.55 -25.31
C GLU A 317 13.26 -24.26 -26.49
N GLY A 318 13.01 -24.83 -27.68
CA GLY A 318 13.87 -24.59 -28.85
C GLY A 318 13.85 -23.15 -29.37
N GLU A 319 12.79 -22.41 -29.06
CA GLU A 319 12.56 -20.98 -29.32
C GLU A 319 11.79 -20.37 -28.15
N PHE A 320 11.62 -19.05 -28.09
CA PHE A 320 10.81 -18.40 -27.04
C PHE A 320 9.33 -18.80 -27.18
N GLY A 321 8.93 -19.82 -26.42
CA GLY A 321 7.63 -20.46 -26.50
C GLY A 321 6.64 -20.03 -25.43
N THR A 322 5.57 -20.80 -25.30
CA THR A 322 4.46 -20.51 -24.38
C THR A 322 4.91 -20.58 -22.92
N VAL A 323 5.80 -21.51 -22.56
CA VAL A 323 6.28 -21.64 -21.18
C VAL A 323 7.15 -20.45 -20.81
N SER A 324 8.07 -20.06 -21.69
CA SER A 324 8.92 -18.89 -21.50
C SER A 324 8.08 -17.61 -21.32
N LEU A 325 7.02 -17.45 -22.14
CA LEU A 325 6.11 -16.30 -22.07
C LEU A 325 5.30 -16.25 -20.77
N ILE A 326 4.83 -17.39 -20.26
CA ILE A 326 4.09 -17.45 -19.00
C ILE A 326 5.01 -17.15 -17.81
N LEU A 327 6.18 -17.77 -17.77
CA LEU A 327 7.15 -17.57 -16.69
C LEU A 327 7.67 -16.14 -16.64
N SER A 328 7.99 -15.57 -17.80
CA SER A 328 8.45 -14.19 -17.92
C SER A 328 7.37 -13.21 -17.48
N ALA A 329 6.12 -13.41 -17.93
CA ALA A 329 4.99 -12.56 -17.55
C ALA A 329 4.69 -12.64 -16.03
N GLY A 330 4.76 -13.84 -15.45
CA GLY A 330 4.64 -14.02 -14.01
C GLY A 330 5.75 -13.30 -13.26
N LEU A 331 7.01 -13.47 -13.65
CA LEU A 331 8.14 -12.81 -13.01
C LEU A 331 8.02 -11.27 -13.08
N GLU A 332 7.71 -10.73 -14.26
CA GLU A 332 7.54 -9.29 -14.49
C GLU A 332 6.47 -8.69 -13.57
N ALA A 333 5.29 -9.31 -13.55
CA ALA A 333 4.19 -8.87 -12.71
C ALA A 333 4.53 -9.01 -11.21
N ALA A 334 5.20 -10.09 -10.81
CA ALA A 334 5.63 -10.28 -9.42
C ALA A 334 6.60 -9.19 -8.97
N VAL A 335 7.62 -8.89 -9.76
CA VAL A 335 8.62 -7.84 -9.47
C VAL A 335 7.93 -6.48 -9.37
N PHE A 336 7.11 -6.12 -10.36
CA PHE A 336 6.42 -4.83 -10.39
C PHE A 336 5.50 -4.64 -9.18
N VAL A 337 4.61 -5.61 -8.93
CA VAL A 337 3.63 -5.56 -7.83
C VAL A 337 4.34 -5.49 -6.48
N THR A 338 5.40 -6.28 -6.28
CA THR A 338 6.15 -6.30 -5.01
C THR A 338 6.87 -4.97 -4.75
N CYS A 339 7.56 -4.43 -5.76
CA CYS A 339 8.30 -3.17 -5.62
C CYS A 339 7.36 -1.99 -5.35
N VAL A 340 6.24 -1.89 -6.07
CA VAL A 340 5.23 -0.85 -5.82
C VAL A 340 4.64 -1.00 -4.42
N ALA A 341 4.24 -2.21 -4.02
CA ALA A 341 3.65 -2.47 -2.71
C ALA A 341 4.60 -2.14 -1.55
N LEU A 342 5.89 -2.49 -1.65
CA LEU A 342 6.90 -2.16 -0.66
C LEU A 342 7.19 -0.66 -0.59
N ALA A 343 7.24 0.03 -1.74
CA ALA A 343 7.49 1.45 -1.78
C ALA A 343 6.34 2.24 -1.14
N VAL A 344 5.09 1.89 -1.48
CA VAL A 344 3.89 2.48 -0.87
C VAL A 344 3.80 2.14 0.62
N GLY A 345 4.09 0.89 1.01
CA GLY A 345 4.04 0.44 2.40
C GLY A 345 5.05 1.15 3.33
N LYS A 346 6.12 1.74 2.79
CA LYS A 346 7.10 2.55 3.55
C LYS A 346 6.62 3.97 3.86
N VAL A 347 5.65 4.50 3.12
CA VAL A 347 5.13 5.88 3.31
C VAL A 347 4.19 5.98 4.52
N ARG A 348 4.24 5.00 5.43
CA ARG A 348 3.33 4.76 6.55
C ARG A 348 3.36 5.80 7.69
N SER A 349 3.84 7.02 7.44
CA SER A 349 3.49 8.20 8.25
C SER A 349 2.20 8.84 7.71
N PHE A 350 1.17 8.02 7.53
CA PHE A 350 -0.20 8.46 7.28
C PHE A 350 -1.01 8.17 8.52
#